data_AF-A0A378WW47-F1
#
_entry.id   AF-A0A378WW47-F1
#
_cell.length_a   1.000
_cell.length_b   1.000
_cell.length_c   1.000
_cell.angle_alpha   90.00
_cell.angle_beta   90.00
_cell.angle_gamma   90.00
#
_symmetry.space_group_name_H-M   'P 1'
#
loop_
_entity.id
_entity.type
_entity.pdbx_description
1 polymer ?
#
loop_
_entity_poly.entity_id
_entity_poly.type
_entity_poly.pdbx_seq_one_letter_code
_entity_poly.pdbx_strand_id
1 'polypeptide(L)'
;MTILLARPVRGVSVRSKKSPGNCAPDWGYAVVDFEPIPDSEPSSVEFACAPCPYTELNDALAEGALIELAGTGTHDPDRRRGEPVSARVVVRAIEQHEVDSCAAVYRGLGVLAVREMLSCLDQDRAPQPITTRISIGFRP
;
A
#
# COMPACT_ATOMS: atom_id res chain seq x y z
N MET A 1 -4.13 -14.90 15.84
CA MET A 1 -2.76 -15.35 15.59
C MET A 1 -2.24 -14.50 14.44
N THR A 2 -1.04 -13.95 14.56
CA THR A 2 -0.43 -13.10 13.54
C THR A 2 0.61 -13.94 12.80
N ILE A 3 0.65 -13.85 11.48
CA ILE A 3 1.62 -14.53 10.63
C ILE A 3 2.85 -13.63 10.46
N LEU A 4 4.04 -14.21 10.56
CA LEU A 4 5.27 -13.50 10.23
C LEU A 4 5.57 -13.59 8.73
N LEU A 5 6.10 -12.49 8.18
CA LEU A 5 6.57 -12.45 6.82
C LEU A 5 7.72 -13.46 6.62
N ALA A 6 7.54 -14.45 5.75
CA ALA A 6 8.52 -15.53 5.58
C ALA A 6 9.84 -15.08 4.92
N ARG A 7 9.78 -14.06 4.06
CA ARG A 7 10.94 -13.49 3.37
C ARG A 7 10.70 -12.01 3.02
N PRO A 8 11.75 -11.23 2.77
CA PRO A 8 11.59 -9.89 2.20
C PRO A 8 10.88 -9.93 0.84
N VAL A 9 10.04 -8.93 0.59
CA VAL A 9 9.42 -8.66 -0.71
C VAL A 9 9.68 -7.21 -1.08
N ARG A 10 10.52 -6.99 -2.10
CA ARG A 10 11.06 -5.67 -2.43
C ARG A 10 10.64 -5.20 -3.81
N GLY A 11 10.46 -3.89 -3.98
CA GLY A 11 10.12 -3.27 -5.25
C GLY A 11 8.65 -3.41 -5.63
N VAL A 12 7.73 -3.48 -4.67
CA VAL A 12 6.29 -3.49 -4.95
C VAL A 12 5.88 -2.12 -5.46
N SER A 13 5.60 -2.05 -6.76
CA SER A 13 5.25 -0.81 -7.46
C SER A 13 3.74 -0.73 -7.67
N VAL A 14 3.10 0.29 -7.09
CA VAL A 14 1.65 0.53 -7.21
C VAL A 14 1.37 1.91 -7.80
N ARG A 15 0.47 1.97 -8.78
CA ARG A 15 0.09 3.19 -9.48
C ARG A 15 -1.41 3.28 -9.67
N SER A 16 -1.98 4.43 -9.31
CA SER A 16 -3.29 4.87 -9.80
C SER A 16 -3.10 5.90 -10.91
N LYS A 17 -3.70 5.64 -12.07
CA LYS A 17 -3.65 6.56 -13.22
C LYS A 17 -4.74 7.62 -13.09
N LYS A 18 -4.39 8.85 -13.48
CA LYS A 18 -5.38 9.89 -13.74
C LYS A 18 -6.36 9.42 -14.80
N SER A 19 -7.66 9.47 -14.51
CA SER A 19 -8.68 9.20 -15.53
C SER A 19 -8.81 10.40 -16.49
N PRO A 20 -8.73 10.18 -17.82
CA PRO A 20 -8.92 11.27 -18.78
C PRO A 20 -10.29 11.94 -18.60
N GLY A 21 -10.32 13.27 -18.50
CA GLY A 21 -11.55 14.04 -18.35
C GLY A 21 -12.20 13.97 -16.96
N ASN A 22 -11.64 13.25 -16.00
CA ASN A 22 -12.13 13.23 -14.63
C ASN A 22 -11.56 14.42 -13.84
N CYS A 23 -12.41 15.22 -13.20
CA CYS A 23 -11.96 16.32 -12.34
C CYS A 23 -11.57 15.88 -10.92
N ALA A 24 -11.90 14.64 -10.51
CA ALA A 24 -11.56 14.14 -9.17
C ALA A 24 -10.09 13.66 -9.08
N PRO A 25 -9.39 13.87 -7.96
CA PRO A 25 -8.00 13.46 -7.78
C PRO A 25 -7.82 11.93 -7.65
N ASP A 26 -7.50 11.24 -8.75
CA ASP A 26 -7.37 9.78 -8.83
C ASP A 26 -5.95 9.30 -9.17
N TRP A 27 -4.95 10.17 -9.10
CA TRP A 27 -3.55 9.86 -9.42
C TRP A 27 -2.69 9.63 -8.17
N GLY A 28 -1.82 8.62 -8.23
CA GLY A 28 -0.80 8.40 -7.20
C GLY A 28 0.16 7.28 -7.58
N TYR A 29 1.35 7.31 -7.00
CA TYR A 29 2.37 6.29 -7.22
C TYR A 29 3.22 6.07 -5.98
N ALA A 30 3.53 4.80 -5.70
CA ALA A 30 4.47 4.43 -4.64
C ALA A 30 5.24 3.15 -5.00
N VAL A 31 6.47 3.06 -4.50
CA VAL A 31 7.27 1.83 -4.45
C VAL A 31 7.57 1.52 -2.99
N VAL A 32 7.26 0.30 -2.58
CA VAL A 32 7.48 -0.15 -1.20
C VAL A 32 8.20 -1.50 -1.14
N ASP A 33 8.97 -1.67 -0.08
CA ASP A 33 9.52 -2.95 0.34
C ASP A 33 8.80 -3.42 1.61
N PHE A 34 8.75 -4.73 1.80
CA PHE A 34 8.27 -5.39 3.01
C PHE A 34 9.38 -6.25 3.57
N GLU A 35 9.80 -5.95 4.80
CA GLU A 35 10.82 -6.68 5.52
C GLU A 35 10.18 -7.46 6.68
N PRO A 36 10.61 -8.71 6.94
CA PRO A 36 10.22 -9.43 8.15
C PRO A 36 10.65 -8.67 9.40
N ILE A 37 9.83 -8.77 10.45
CA ILE A 37 10.13 -8.23 11.77
C ILE A 37 10.05 -9.34 12.83
N PRO A 38 10.71 -9.18 13.98
CA PRO A 38 10.58 -10.11 15.10
C PRO A 38 9.11 -10.26 15.54
N ASP A 39 8.75 -11.44 16.06
CA ASP A 39 7.37 -11.79 16.46
C ASP A 39 6.76 -10.86 17.51
N SER A 40 7.62 -10.22 18.30
CA SER A 40 7.22 -9.29 19.36
C SER A 40 7.01 -7.85 18.89
N GLU A 41 7.29 -7.52 17.63
CA GLU A 41 7.22 -6.15 17.13
C GLU A 41 5.94 -5.90 16.29
N PRO A 42 5.28 -4.75 16.48
CA PRO A 42 4.16 -4.38 15.63
C PRO A 42 4.63 -3.98 14.24
N SER A 43 3.77 -4.16 13.23
CA SER A 43 3.98 -3.61 11.90
C SER A 43 4.24 -2.10 11.96
N SER A 44 5.20 -1.65 11.16
CA SER A 44 5.65 -0.25 11.15
C SER A 44 5.88 0.23 9.72
N VAL A 45 5.91 1.55 9.53
CA VAL A 45 6.17 2.18 8.23
C VAL A 45 7.35 3.13 8.36
N GLU A 46 8.32 2.99 7.47
CA GLU A 46 9.51 3.82 7.36
C GLU A 46 9.54 4.46 5.97
N PHE A 47 9.83 5.76 5.90
CA PHE A 47 9.99 6.49 4.64
C PHE A 47 11.47 6.64 4.30
N ALA A 48 11.97 5.84 3.38
CA ALA A 48 13.36 5.81 2.91
C ALA A 48 13.55 6.44 1.51
N CYS A 49 12.59 7.26 1.09
CA CYS A 49 12.55 7.99 -0.18
C CYS A 49 13.32 9.32 -0.09
N ALA A 50 13.85 9.82 -1.22
CA ALA A 50 14.51 11.13 -1.30
C ALA A 50 14.25 11.80 -2.67
N PRO A 51 13.61 12.99 -2.72
CA PRO A 51 12.92 13.67 -1.63
C PRO A 51 11.64 12.92 -1.22
N CYS A 52 11.35 12.88 0.08
CA CYS A 52 10.07 12.40 0.59
C CYS A 52 9.41 13.48 1.43
N PRO A 53 8.58 14.35 0.83
CA PRO A 53 7.91 15.39 1.61
C PRO A 53 6.97 14.72 2.61
N TYR A 54 7.11 15.06 3.89
CA TYR A 54 6.15 14.63 4.90
C TYR A 54 4.81 15.32 4.62
N THR A 55 3.79 14.53 4.30
CA THR A 55 2.48 15.01 3.82
C THR A 55 1.39 14.06 4.32
N GLU A 56 0.14 14.53 4.33
CA GLU A 56 -1.04 13.69 4.63
C GLU A 56 -1.17 12.47 3.70
N LEU A 57 -0.57 12.53 2.51
CA LEU A 57 -0.57 11.43 1.54
C LEU A 57 0.35 10.28 1.97
N ASN A 58 1.46 10.59 2.65
CA ASN A 58 2.34 9.61 3.26
C ASN A 58 1.60 8.87 4.39
N ASP A 59 0.94 9.63 5.26
CA ASP A 59 0.16 9.07 6.37
C ASP A 59 -0.97 8.18 5.86
N ALA A 60 -1.66 8.60 4.79
CA ALA A 60 -2.72 7.80 4.17
C ALA A 60 -2.18 6.49 3.54
N LEU A 61 -1.02 6.53 2.89
CA LEU A 61 -0.36 5.33 2.36
C LEU A 61 -0.03 4.35 3.50
N ALA A 62 0.57 4.87 4.58
CA ALA A 62 0.92 4.10 5.76
C ALA A 62 -0.31 3.49 6.41
N GLU A 63 -1.38 4.28 6.59
CA GLU A 63 -2.66 3.83 7.14
C GLU A 63 -3.24 2.67 6.32
N GLY A 64 -3.29 2.79 4.98
CA GLY A 64 -3.79 1.74 4.10
C GLY A 64 -2.99 0.44 4.21
N ALA A 65 -1.66 0.53 4.25
CA ALA A 65 -0.80 -0.63 4.43
C ALA A 65 -1.00 -1.29 5.80
N LEU A 66 -1.05 -0.51 6.88
CA LEU A 66 -1.22 -1.02 8.24
C LEU A 66 -2.60 -1.66 8.45
N ILE A 67 -3.66 -1.09 7.88
CA ILE A 67 -5.02 -1.66 7.92
C ILE A 67 -5.07 -3.02 7.21
N GLU A 68 -4.47 -3.12 6.03
CA GLU A 68 -4.46 -4.40 5.27
C GLU A 68 -3.59 -5.45 5.98
N LEU A 69 -2.42 -5.06 6.51
CA LEU A 69 -1.56 -5.93 7.32
C LEU A 69 -2.28 -6.41 8.58
N ALA A 70 -3.07 -5.57 9.24
CA ALA A 70 -3.85 -5.97 10.41
C ALA A 70 -5.01 -6.92 10.08
N GLY A 71 -5.34 -7.13 8.80
CA GLY A 71 -6.51 -7.92 8.38
C GLY A 71 -7.85 -7.28 8.76
N THR A 72 -7.84 -5.98 9.10
CA THR A 72 -9.03 -5.22 9.53
C THR A 72 -9.65 -4.39 8.40
N GLY A 73 -9.02 -4.40 7.22
CA GLY A 73 -9.53 -3.73 6.02
C GLY A 73 -10.93 -4.19 5.63
N THR A 74 -11.84 -3.22 5.51
CA THR A 74 -13.24 -3.42 5.09
C THR A 74 -13.48 -3.14 3.61
N HIS A 75 -12.44 -2.73 2.86
CA HIS A 75 -12.60 -2.04 1.57
C HIS A 75 -12.91 -2.96 0.37
N ASP A 76 -13.16 -4.24 0.60
CA ASP A 76 -13.62 -5.17 -0.43
C ASP A 76 -14.29 -6.39 0.23
N PRO A 77 -15.63 -6.52 0.23
CA PRO A 77 -16.32 -7.66 0.83
C PRO A 77 -16.00 -9.00 0.13
N ASP A 78 -15.45 -8.96 -1.10
CA ASP A 78 -15.13 -10.14 -1.90
C ASP A 78 -13.67 -10.58 -1.80
N ARG A 79 -12.81 -9.80 -1.11
CA ARG A 79 -11.40 -10.18 -0.89
C ARG A 79 -11.17 -10.65 0.56
N ARG A 80 -10.69 -11.89 0.62
CA ARG A 80 -10.27 -12.65 1.81
C ARG A 80 -9.77 -11.76 2.96
N ARG A 81 -10.48 -11.80 4.10
CA ARG A 81 -9.89 -11.46 5.40
C ARG A 81 -8.74 -12.45 5.64
N GLY A 82 -7.50 -11.99 5.43
CA GLY A 82 -6.31 -12.76 5.77
C GLY A 82 -6.08 -12.75 7.28
N GLU A 83 -5.31 -13.73 7.77
CA GLU A 83 -4.74 -13.58 9.11
C GLU A 83 -3.82 -12.34 9.14
N PRO A 84 -3.79 -11.58 10.24
CA PRO A 84 -2.91 -10.43 10.36
C PRO A 84 -1.46 -10.80 10.05
N VAL A 85 -0.72 -9.93 9.36
CA VAL A 85 0.69 -10.12 9.03
C VAL A 85 1.54 -9.02 9.68
N SER A 86 2.62 -9.43 10.34
CA SER A 86 3.62 -8.52 10.89
C SER A 86 4.74 -8.27 9.89
N ALA A 87 4.94 -7.00 9.51
CA ALA A 87 6.01 -6.58 8.61
C ALA A 87 6.41 -5.12 8.82
N ARG A 88 7.68 -4.80 8.53
CA ARG A 88 8.12 -3.41 8.35
C ARG A 88 7.96 -3.02 6.89
N VAL A 89 7.20 -1.96 6.65
CA VAL A 89 6.98 -1.38 5.32
C VAL A 89 8.00 -0.27 5.10
N VAL A 90 8.81 -0.36 4.06
CA VAL A 90 9.80 0.67 3.70
C VAL A 90 9.37 1.34 2.41
N VAL A 91 8.94 2.59 2.48
CA VAL A 91 8.55 3.39 1.31
C VAL A 91 9.81 3.91 0.63
N ARG A 92 10.08 3.42 -0.58
CA ARG A 92 11.28 3.72 -1.39
C ARG A 92 11.09 4.89 -2.33
N ALA A 93 9.88 5.01 -2.88
CA ALA A 93 9.51 6.11 -3.74
C ALA A 93 8.05 6.45 -3.50
N ILE A 94 7.77 7.75 -3.57
CA ILE A 94 6.41 8.27 -3.60
C ILE A 94 6.42 9.45 -4.56
N GLU A 95 5.51 9.44 -5.51
CA GLU A 95 5.34 10.58 -6.41
C GLU A 95 3.92 11.09 -6.21
N GLN A 96 3.79 12.39 -5.98
CA GLN A 96 2.54 13.09 -5.67
C GLN A 96 2.26 14.14 -6.74
N HIS A 97 0.98 14.38 -7.03
CA HIS A 97 0.57 15.47 -7.90
C HIS A 97 -0.30 16.44 -7.10
N GLU A 98 0.04 17.73 -7.14
CA GLU A 98 -0.55 18.77 -6.28
C GLU A 98 -2.09 18.77 -6.29
N VAL A 99 -2.70 18.56 -7.47
CA VAL A 99 -4.15 18.62 -7.63
C VAL A 99 -4.81 17.28 -7.92
N ASP A 100 -4.03 16.27 -8.31
CA ASP A 100 -4.56 14.98 -8.75
C ASP A 100 -4.34 13.86 -7.75
N SER A 101 -3.62 14.12 -6.67
CA SER A 101 -3.44 13.20 -5.55
C SER A 101 -4.37 13.52 -4.38
N CYS A 102 -4.85 12.49 -3.70
CA CYS A 102 -5.60 12.64 -2.46
C CYS A 102 -5.41 11.45 -1.53
N ALA A 103 -5.67 11.65 -0.23
CA ALA A 103 -5.49 10.62 0.79
C ALA A 103 -6.21 9.29 0.47
N ALA A 104 -7.42 9.34 -0.11
CA ALA A 104 -8.17 8.14 -0.46
C ALA A 104 -7.43 7.25 -1.48
N VAL A 105 -6.77 7.85 -2.47
CA VAL A 105 -5.95 7.13 -3.45
C VAL A 105 -4.75 6.48 -2.76
N TYR A 106 -4.03 7.21 -1.92
CA TYR A 106 -2.84 6.69 -1.23
C TYR A 106 -3.18 5.57 -0.25
N ARG A 107 -4.29 5.68 0.48
CA ARG A 107 -4.80 4.58 1.30
C ARG A 107 -5.05 3.32 0.48
N GLY A 108 -5.70 3.48 -0.68
CA GLY A 108 -5.90 2.36 -1.60
C GLY A 108 -4.60 1.78 -2.16
N LEU A 109 -3.59 2.62 -2.45
CA LEU A 109 -2.27 2.16 -2.88
C LEU A 109 -1.56 1.33 -1.78
N GLY A 110 -1.67 1.74 -0.52
CA GLY A 110 -1.12 1.00 0.62
C GLY A 110 -1.72 -0.39 0.73
N VAL A 111 -3.06 -0.49 0.63
CA VAL A 111 -3.79 -1.77 0.58
C VAL A 111 -3.32 -2.64 -0.59
N LEU A 112 -3.23 -2.07 -1.79
CA LEU A 112 -2.80 -2.81 -2.99
C LEU A 112 -1.37 -3.33 -2.87
N ALA A 113 -0.47 -2.56 -2.26
CA ALA A 113 0.91 -2.99 -2.08
C ALA A 113 1.02 -4.20 -1.15
N VAL A 114 0.26 -4.22 -0.05
CA VAL A 114 0.21 -5.38 0.86
C VAL A 114 -0.39 -6.60 0.14
N ARG A 115 -1.48 -6.43 -0.60
CA ARG A 115 -2.09 -7.53 -1.38
C ARG A 115 -1.12 -8.13 -2.41
N GLU A 116 -0.33 -7.29 -3.06
CA GLU A 116 0.71 -7.76 -3.99
C GLU A 116 1.81 -8.53 -3.27
N MET A 117 2.27 -8.03 -2.13
CA MET A 117 3.23 -8.74 -1.30
C MET A 117 2.71 -10.13 -0.88
N LEU A 118 1.45 -10.22 -0.43
CA LEU A 118 0.84 -11.50 -0.07
C LEU A 118 0.75 -12.45 -1.26
N SER A 119 0.38 -11.93 -2.44
CA SER A 119 0.35 -12.72 -3.68
C SER A 119 1.75 -13.20 -4.09
N CYS A 120 2.79 -12.39 -3.87
CA CYS A 120 4.18 -12.78 -4.13
C CYS A 120 4.63 -13.95 -3.26
N LEU A 121 4.21 -13.97 -1.98
CA LEU A 121 4.53 -15.04 -1.05
C LEU A 121 3.75 -16.32 -1.39
N ASP A 122 2.46 -16.20 -1.66
CA ASP A 122 1.57 -17.33 -1.99
C ASP A 122 2.01 -18.04 -3.28
N GLN A 123 2.44 -17.29 -4.28
CA GLN A 123 2.82 -17.81 -5.60
C GLN A 123 4.33 -17.98 -5.78
N ASP A 124 5.10 -17.74 -4.72
CA ASP A 124 6.57 -17.66 -4.72
C ASP A 124 7.16 -16.94 -5.95
N ARG A 125 6.72 -15.69 -6.15
CA ARG A 125 7.12 -14.86 -7.29
C ARG A 125 7.72 -13.53 -6.86
N ALA A 126 8.31 -12.84 -7.83
CA ALA A 126 8.70 -11.44 -7.69
C ALA A 126 7.47 -10.51 -7.85
N PRO A 127 7.53 -9.29 -7.26
CA PRO A 127 6.50 -8.28 -7.47
C PRO A 127 6.31 -7.90 -8.93
N GLN A 128 5.05 -7.70 -9.31
CA GLN A 128 4.67 -7.18 -10.61
C GLN A 128 4.11 -5.76 -10.44
N PRO A 129 4.39 -4.83 -11.37
CA PRO A 129 3.82 -3.49 -11.30
C PRO A 129 2.29 -3.52 -11.37
N ILE A 130 1.62 -2.96 -10.37
CA ILE A 130 0.18 -2.77 -10.37
C ILE A 130 -0.13 -1.38 -10.90
N THR A 131 -0.89 -1.34 -11.99
CA THR A 131 -1.41 -0.09 -12.55
C THR A 131 -2.93 -0.18 -12.64
N THR A 132 -3.62 0.67 -11.88
CA THR A 132 -5.08 0.67 -11.76
C THR A 132 -5.66 2.08 -11.85
N ARG A 133 -6.96 2.22 -11.64
CA ARG A 133 -7.67 3.48 -11.40
C ARG A 133 -8.44 3.35 -10.10
N ILE A 134 -7.95 3.99 -9.05
CA ILE A 134 -8.67 4.11 -7.79
C ILE A 134 -9.67 5.25 -7.96
N SER A 135 -10.94 4.90 -8.15
CA SER A 135 -12.00 5.89 -8.28
C SER A 135 -12.42 6.36 -6.88
N ILE A 136 -12.46 7.68 -6.69
CA ILE A 136 -13.00 8.29 -5.48
C ILE A 136 -14.53 8.29 -5.63
N GLY A 137 -15.18 7.24 -5.12
CA GLY A 137 -16.56 6.95 -5.53
C GLY A 137 -17.43 6.28 -4.48
N PHE A 138 -17.20 6.52 -3.19
CA PHE A 138 -18.18 6.77 -2.11
C PHE A 138 -17.42 6.77 -0.77
N ARG A 139 -17.72 7.72 0.13
CA ARG A 139 -17.13 7.85 1.48
C ARG A 139 -17.91 6.95 2.48
N PRO A 140 -17.38 6.68 3.69
CA PRO A 140 -17.64 5.51 4.55
C PRO A 140 -19.09 5.29 4.98
#